data_AF-A0A0G0NFE4-F1
#
_entry.id   AF-A0A0G0NFE4-F1
#
_cell.length_a   1.000
_cell.length_b   1.000
_cell.length_c   1.000
_cell.angle_alpha   90.00
_cell.angle_beta   90.00
_cell.angle_gamma   90.00
#
_symmetry.space_group_name_H-M   'P 1'
#
loop_
_entity.id
_entity.type
_entity.pdbx_description
1 polymer ?
#
loop_
_entity_poly.entity_id
_entity_poly.type
_entity_poly.pdbx_seq_one_letter_code
_entity_poly.pdbx_strand_id
1 'polypeptide(L)'
;MSTKTKKLKEVKIEEREYIKKKKLKNEKPVSKKNNLTKAEKTLVVKPNENIAVKLSPKSKKHKIGILIRFVRKISLSAGKYCFIFLYYLFKSLCSLLEFIVLSVRKFIRYQLQLVRTIFHRKKTPSDRRESVKDLHKSRFLNKRLRLIIILILLISLASFSTWLFWGLPLPTKLLESKVPVSTKLYDRNGELIYEIYADKRSSPVIVDELPEHVVEATIAIEDKDFYKHHGFSISGITRAAYNTLFKQKLQGGSTLTQQLVKNTLLTPERTIKRKLRELALTLIVEVLYSKQQILELYFNQIPYGSTAYGIGSASELYFNKNANDLSLAEAALLAGITAAPTKYSPFGVHPEIAKTRQEIVLNRMVEDGIITQEEADKAKAEKINLAEPQKFKAPHFALWVKELLADKYGDVMVEQGGLRVTTTLDLDLQEYAEATVSGELSKLKKQNVGNGAVLVTRPGSGEILAMVGSKDYYASDEDGKVNVIFANRQPGSSIKPINYALALKDKKITLSTPLADVPTCFSVYGQKQYCPVNYDGAFHGAVHPRFALG
;
A
#
# COMPACT_ATOMS: atom_id res chain seq x y z
N MET A 1 15.04 35.65 42.49
CA MET A 1 15.28 36.28 41.17
C MET A 1 16.60 35.75 40.58
N SER A 2 16.70 34.45 40.24
CA SER A 2 17.90 33.85 39.62
C SER A 2 17.59 32.43 39.16
N THR A 3 17.31 32.27 37.87
CA THR A 3 17.23 31.01 37.08
C THR A 3 16.66 31.37 35.70
N LYS A 4 15.62 32.21 35.68
CA LYS A 4 14.98 32.75 34.46
C LYS A 4 15.93 33.62 33.63
N THR A 5 16.79 34.41 34.28
CA THR A 5 17.82 35.25 33.64
C THR A 5 19.02 34.45 33.11
N LYS A 6 19.22 33.21 33.59
CA LYS A 6 20.32 32.33 33.17
C LYS A 6 19.95 31.61 31.87
N LYS A 7 18.73 31.06 31.78
CA LYS A 7 18.18 30.47 30.53
C LYS A 7 18.03 31.47 29.38
N LEU A 8 17.65 32.72 29.68
CA LEU A 8 17.59 33.79 28.66
C LEU A 8 18.97 34.22 28.13
N LYS A 9 20.04 33.98 28.88
CA LYS A 9 21.42 34.18 28.41
C LYS A 9 21.90 33.01 27.55
N GLU A 10 21.54 31.78 27.90
CA GLU A 10 21.91 30.57 27.12
C GLU A 10 21.28 30.58 25.72
N VAL A 11 20.00 30.91 25.58
CA VAL A 11 19.33 31.01 24.26
C VAL A 11 19.95 32.10 23.38
N LYS A 12 20.34 33.25 23.96
CA LYS A 12 21.01 34.32 23.22
C LYS A 12 22.46 33.98 22.83
N ILE A 13 23.09 33.02 23.50
CA ILE A 13 24.43 32.54 23.16
C ILE A 13 24.34 31.55 21.98
N GLU A 14 23.35 30.66 21.97
CA GLU A 14 23.10 29.74 20.84
C GLU A 14 22.74 30.48 19.54
N GLU A 15 21.91 31.52 19.64
CA GLU A 15 21.53 32.37 18.51
C GLU A 15 22.74 33.12 17.91
N ARG A 16 23.70 33.53 18.76
CA ARG A 16 24.96 34.17 18.33
C ARG A 16 25.95 33.18 17.72
N GLU A 17 26.04 31.96 18.23
CA GLU A 17 26.88 30.91 17.65
C GLU A 17 26.37 30.46 16.27
N TYR A 18 25.04 30.38 16.08
CA TYR A 18 24.42 30.10 14.79
C TYR A 18 24.77 31.18 13.74
N ILE A 19 24.69 32.46 14.10
CA ILE A 19 25.07 33.58 13.22
C ILE A 19 26.58 33.55 12.89
N LYS A 20 27.43 33.13 13.85
CA LYS A 20 28.89 33.02 13.65
C LYS A 20 29.26 31.87 12.70
N LYS A 21 28.60 30.71 12.81
CA LYS A 21 28.77 29.57 11.88
C LYS A 21 28.31 29.90 10.46
N LYS A 22 27.29 30.75 10.30
CA LYS A 22 26.80 31.20 8.98
C LYS A 22 27.78 32.16 8.27
N LYS A 23 28.55 32.96 9.03
CA LYS A 23 29.62 33.81 8.45
C LYS A 23 30.85 33.00 8.00
N LEU A 24 31.17 31.89 8.67
CA LEU A 24 32.32 31.03 8.34
C LEU A 24 32.07 30.10 7.13
N LYS A 25 30.82 29.83 6.75
CA LYS A 25 30.48 28.99 5.58
C LYS A 25 30.52 29.72 4.23
N ASN A 26 30.70 31.04 4.20
CA ASN A 26 30.68 31.85 2.97
C ASN A 26 32.06 32.15 2.37
N GLU A 27 33.14 31.54 2.86
CA GLU A 27 34.45 31.62 2.22
C GLU A 27 34.66 30.43 1.27
N LYS A 28 34.73 30.73 -0.04
CA LYS A 28 34.98 29.80 -1.14
C LYS A 28 36.32 29.08 -0.95
N PRO A 29 36.46 27.77 -1.27
CA PRO A 29 37.77 27.18 -1.41
C PRO A 29 38.29 27.27 -2.86
N VAL A 30 39.50 27.80 -2.96
CA VAL A 30 40.37 27.86 -4.13
C VAL A 30 40.91 26.47 -4.45
N SER A 31 41.06 26.18 -5.74
CA SER A 31 41.58 24.93 -6.30
C SER A 31 42.95 24.54 -5.73
N LYS A 32 43.15 23.26 -5.38
CA LYS A 32 44.48 22.66 -5.31
C LYS A 32 44.52 21.28 -5.96
N LYS A 33 45.50 21.16 -6.86
CA LYS A 33 45.88 20.03 -7.69
C LYS A 33 46.30 18.81 -6.87
N ASN A 34 45.99 17.65 -7.44
CA ASN A 34 46.50 16.32 -7.11
C ASN A 34 48.03 16.29 -7.04
N ASN A 35 48.56 15.57 -6.04
CA ASN A 35 49.69 14.64 -6.21
C ASN A 35 49.98 13.84 -4.92
N LEU A 36 50.27 12.55 -5.11
CA LEU A 36 50.99 11.60 -4.21
C LEU A 36 50.18 11.12 -2.99
N THR A 37 50.20 9.87 -2.51
CA THR A 37 50.99 8.64 -2.76
C THR A 37 50.34 7.48 -1.99
N LYS A 38 50.63 6.24 -2.41
CA LYS A 38 50.47 4.97 -1.67
C LYS A 38 50.77 5.09 -0.17
N ALA A 39 49.90 4.53 0.67
CA ALA A 39 50.27 3.68 1.80
C ALA A 39 49.02 2.94 2.34
N GLU A 40 49.20 1.64 2.57
CA GLU A 40 48.21 0.65 2.99
C GLU A 40 47.72 0.87 4.44
N LYS A 41 46.49 0.42 4.72
CA LYS A 41 46.21 -0.48 5.86
C LYS A 41 44.86 -1.18 5.69
N THR A 42 44.99 -2.47 5.50
CA THR A 42 43.98 -3.51 5.38
C THR A 42 43.18 -3.65 6.69
N LEU A 43 41.86 -3.48 6.63
CA LEU A 43 40.93 -3.99 7.65
C LEU A 43 40.06 -5.05 6.98
N VAL A 44 40.51 -6.30 7.11
CA VAL A 44 39.77 -7.49 6.72
C VAL A 44 38.71 -7.74 7.78
N VAL A 45 37.45 -7.43 7.48
CA VAL A 45 36.31 -7.91 8.26
C VAL A 45 35.92 -9.28 7.69
N LYS A 46 36.23 -10.34 8.46
CA LYS A 46 35.77 -11.71 8.18
C LYS A 46 34.24 -11.78 8.37
N PRO A 47 33.46 -12.35 7.42
CA PRO A 47 32.11 -12.80 7.71
C PRO A 47 32.17 -14.06 8.59
N ASN A 48 31.33 -14.09 9.63
CA ASN A 48 31.14 -15.27 10.48
C ASN A 48 30.62 -16.46 9.64
N GLU A 49 31.39 -17.55 9.66
CA GLU A 49 30.93 -18.87 9.24
C GLU A 49 30.18 -19.57 10.39
N ASN A 50 29.27 -20.47 10.01
CA ASN A 50 28.40 -21.37 10.80
C ASN A 50 26.99 -20.78 11.00
N ILE A 51 25.93 -21.33 10.42
CA ILE A 51 25.51 -22.74 10.47
C ILE A 51 25.21 -23.27 9.05
N ALA A 52 26.15 -24.00 8.46
CA ALA A 52 25.89 -24.90 7.35
C ALA A 52 25.87 -26.32 7.91
N VAL A 53 24.70 -26.97 7.83
CA VAL A 53 24.54 -28.39 8.17
C VAL A 53 25.55 -29.22 7.37
N LYS A 54 26.58 -29.74 8.04
CA LYS A 54 27.60 -30.64 7.47
C LYS A 54 26.94 -31.96 7.06
N LEU A 55 26.50 -32.06 5.81
CA LEU A 55 26.16 -33.34 5.18
C LEU A 55 27.40 -33.93 4.49
N SER A 56 27.81 -35.10 4.99
CA SER A 56 28.89 -35.96 4.47
C SER A 56 28.84 -36.12 2.93
N PRO A 57 29.99 -36.11 2.23
CA PRO A 57 30.05 -36.17 0.76
C PRO A 57 29.49 -37.47 0.16
N LYS A 58 29.39 -38.56 0.92
CA LYS A 58 28.69 -39.79 0.48
C LYS A 58 27.16 -39.66 0.50
N SER A 59 26.60 -38.74 1.30
CA SER A 59 25.14 -38.47 1.34
C SER A 59 24.67 -37.51 0.25
N LYS A 60 25.55 -36.66 -0.29
CA LYS A 60 25.22 -35.71 -1.36
C LYS A 60 24.90 -36.42 -2.68
N LYS A 61 25.67 -37.42 -3.10
CA LYS A 61 25.38 -38.18 -4.33
C LYS A 61 24.06 -38.97 -4.24
N HIS A 62 23.74 -39.53 -3.07
CA HIS A 62 22.50 -40.26 -2.86
C HIS A 62 21.27 -39.34 -2.79
N LYS A 63 21.37 -38.19 -2.09
CA LYS A 63 20.30 -37.17 -2.03
C LYS A 63 20.08 -36.45 -3.37
N ILE A 64 21.14 -36.20 -4.15
CA ILE A 64 21.03 -35.67 -5.53
C ILE A 64 20.34 -36.70 -6.44
N GLY A 65 20.61 -38.00 -6.28
CA GLY A 65 19.91 -39.06 -7.00
C GLY A 65 18.41 -39.14 -6.66
N ILE A 66 18.05 -38.94 -5.39
CA ILE A 66 16.65 -38.88 -4.93
C ILE A 66 15.98 -37.61 -5.44
N LEU A 67 16.65 -36.45 -5.37
CA LEU A 67 16.14 -35.17 -5.87
C LEU A 67 15.94 -35.19 -7.38
N ILE A 68 16.86 -35.78 -8.15
CA ILE A 68 16.71 -35.97 -9.60
C ILE A 68 15.54 -36.92 -9.88
N ARG A 69 15.40 -38.03 -9.15
CA ARG A 69 14.24 -38.93 -9.31
C ARG A 69 12.92 -38.24 -8.93
N PHE A 70 12.91 -37.39 -7.91
CA PHE A 70 11.75 -36.64 -7.45
C PHE A 70 11.36 -35.53 -8.43
N VAL A 71 12.34 -34.75 -8.92
CA VAL A 71 12.17 -33.75 -9.99
C VAL A 71 11.72 -34.41 -11.29
N ARG A 72 12.22 -35.60 -11.63
CA ARG A 72 11.76 -36.37 -12.80
C ARG A 72 10.33 -36.89 -12.60
N LYS A 73 9.96 -37.33 -11.40
CA LYS A 73 8.60 -37.79 -11.05
C LYS A 73 7.60 -36.64 -11.00
N ILE A 74 8.01 -35.45 -10.55
CA ILE A 74 7.22 -34.21 -10.60
C ILE A 74 7.15 -33.67 -12.03
N SER A 75 8.22 -33.68 -12.80
CA SER A 75 8.19 -33.31 -14.23
C SER A 75 7.28 -34.24 -15.05
N LEU A 76 7.26 -35.54 -14.71
CA LEU A 76 6.31 -36.51 -15.28
C LEU A 76 4.88 -36.35 -14.76
N SER A 77 4.68 -35.93 -13.51
CA SER A 77 3.34 -35.78 -12.91
C SER A 77 2.71 -34.42 -13.23
N ALA A 78 3.44 -33.31 -13.09
CA ALA A 78 3.08 -32.00 -13.61
C ALA A 78 2.95 -32.03 -15.13
N GLY A 79 3.79 -32.81 -15.83
CA GLY A 79 3.61 -33.16 -17.22
C GLY A 79 2.24 -33.81 -17.46
N LYS A 80 1.88 -34.86 -16.69
CA LYS A 80 0.57 -35.51 -16.79
C LYS A 80 -0.61 -34.59 -16.46
N TYR A 81 -0.55 -33.78 -15.40
CA TYR A 81 -1.64 -32.86 -15.04
C TYR A 81 -1.75 -31.69 -16.01
N CYS A 82 -0.63 -31.18 -16.52
CA CYS A 82 -0.61 -30.21 -17.61
C CYS A 82 -1.15 -30.83 -18.90
N PHE A 83 -0.84 -32.10 -19.19
CA PHE A 83 -1.38 -32.83 -20.34
C PHE A 83 -2.87 -33.10 -20.18
N ILE A 84 -3.35 -33.45 -18.99
CA ILE A 84 -4.77 -33.65 -18.67
C ILE A 84 -5.52 -32.32 -18.79
N PHE A 85 -4.98 -31.24 -18.22
CA PHE A 85 -5.55 -29.89 -18.34
C PHE A 85 -5.57 -29.42 -19.81
N LEU A 86 -4.47 -29.56 -20.54
CA LEU A 86 -4.39 -29.26 -21.97
C LEU A 86 -5.32 -30.15 -22.78
N TYR A 87 -5.51 -31.42 -22.40
CA TYR A 87 -6.44 -32.35 -23.03
C TYR A 87 -7.89 -31.93 -22.81
N TYR A 88 -8.29 -31.57 -21.59
CA TYR A 88 -9.65 -31.09 -21.31
C TYR A 88 -9.91 -29.70 -21.90
N LEU A 89 -8.91 -28.81 -21.88
CA LEU A 89 -8.96 -27.52 -22.55
C LEU A 89 -9.13 -27.71 -24.06
N PHE A 90 -8.34 -28.61 -24.67
CA PHE A 90 -8.46 -28.98 -26.08
C PHE A 90 -9.82 -29.61 -26.39
N LYS A 91 -10.32 -30.51 -25.54
CA LYS A 91 -11.65 -31.12 -25.67
C LYS A 91 -12.77 -30.07 -25.61
N SER A 92 -12.66 -29.10 -24.69
CA SER A 92 -13.60 -27.98 -24.56
C SER A 92 -13.54 -27.03 -25.76
N LEU A 93 -12.33 -26.75 -26.29
CA LEU A 93 -12.13 -25.99 -27.52
C LEU A 93 -12.71 -26.71 -28.73
N CYS A 94 -12.55 -28.04 -28.82
CA CYS A 94 -13.15 -28.87 -29.85
C CYS A 94 -14.68 -28.84 -29.78
N SER A 95 -15.29 -28.95 -28.60
CA SER A 95 -16.74 -28.86 -28.45
C SER A 95 -17.28 -27.46 -28.79
N LEU A 96 -16.54 -26.41 -28.44
CA LEU A 96 -16.89 -25.03 -28.80
C LEU A 96 -16.81 -24.83 -30.33
N LEU A 97 -15.78 -25.38 -30.98
CA LEU A 97 -15.63 -25.36 -32.43
C LEU A 97 -16.73 -26.14 -33.13
N GLU A 98 -17.13 -27.31 -32.61
CA GLU A 98 -18.28 -28.04 -33.14
C GLU A 98 -19.57 -27.23 -33.02
N PHE A 99 -19.80 -26.60 -31.88
CA PHE A 99 -20.95 -25.72 -31.66
C PHE A 99 -20.98 -24.52 -32.62
N ILE A 100 -19.84 -23.85 -32.81
CA ILE A 100 -19.71 -22.73 -33.76
C ILE A 100 -19.95 -23.21 -35.19
N VAL A 101 -19.36 -24.35 -35.60
CA VAL A 101 -19.57 -24.90 -36.94
C VAL A 101 -21.02 -25.32 -37.17
N LEU A 102 -21.70 -25.87 -36.15
CA LEU A 102 -23.13 -26.19 -36.20
C LEU A 102 -23.98 -24.92 -36.31
N SER A 103 -23.63 -23.87 -35.57
CA SER A 103 -24.33 -22.58 -35.57
C SER A 103 -24.18 -21.86 -36.92
N VAL A 104 -22.97 -21.83 -37.47
CA VAL A 104 -22.69 -21.30 -38.81
C VAL A 104 -23.39 -22.12 -39.89
N ARG A 105 -23.43 -23.46 -39.77
CA ARG A 105 -24.20 -24.31 -40.70
C ARG A 105 -25.70 -24.03 -40.64
N LYS A 106 -26.27 -23.85 -39.44
CA LYS A 106 -27.67 -23.45 -39.27
C LYS A 106 -27.93 -22.08 -39.89
N PHE A 107 -27.05 -21.12 -39.65
CA PHE A 107 -27.13 -19.78 -40.21
C PHE A 107 -27.06 -19.78 -41.75
N ILE A 108 -26.10 -20.51 -42.34
CA ILE A 108 -25.99 -20.62 -43.81
C ILE A 108 -27.23 -21.32 -44.40
N ARG A 109 -27.75 -22.37 -43.77
CA ARG A 109 -29.00 -23.01 -44.22
C ARG A 109 -30.18 -22.05 -44.17
N TYR A 110 -30.27 -21.25 -43.12
CA TYR A 110 -31.29 -20.22 -42.96
C TYR A 110 -31.17 -19.13 -44.05
N GLN A 111 -29.96 -18.64 -44.31
CA GLN A 111 -29.69 -17.68 -45.39
C GLN A 111 -30.00 -18.27 -46.78
N LEU A 112 -29.64 -19.53 -47.04
CA LEU A 112 -29.97 -20.22 -48.30
C LEU A 112 -31.48 -20.48 -48.46
N GLN A 113 -32.19 -20.76 -47.36
CA GLN A 113 -33.66 -20.81 -47.36
C GLN A 113 -34.26 -19.45 -47.68
N LEU A 114 -33.75 -18.38 -47.06
CA LEU A 114 -34.18 -17.00 -47.32
C LEU A 114 -33.99 -16.62 -48.79
N VAL A 115 -32.82 -16.91 -49.36
CA VAL A 115 -32.51 -16.66 -50.77
C VAL A 115 -33.41 -17.48 -51.69
N ARG A 116 -33.72 -18.75 -51.35
CA ARG A 116 -34.68 -19.57 -52.11
C ARG A 116 -36.11 -19.03 -52.08
N THR A 117 -36.56 -18.50 -50.94
CA THR A 117 -37.88 -17.84 -50.83
C THR A 117 -37.91 -16.50 -51.58
N ILE A 118 -36.80 -15.75 -51.62
CA ILE A 118 -36.70 -14.47 -52.33
C ILE A 118 -36.60 -14.67 -53.86
N PHE A 119 -35.93 -15.72 -54.33
CA PHE A 119 -35.76 -16.02 -55.76
C PHE A 119 -36.86 -16.92 -56.37
N HIS A 120 -37.94 -17.22 -55.63
CA HIS A 120 -39.13 -17.89 -56.18
C HIS A 120 -40.13 -16.94 -56.88
N ARG A 121 -39.65 -15.79 -57.36
CA ARG A 121 -40.31 -15.06 -58.47
C ARG A 121 -39.55 -15.30 -59.78
N LYS A 122 -40.13 -16.20 -60.58
CA LYS A 122 -39.91 -16.48 -62.02
C LYS A 122 -38.48 -16.74 -62.47
N LYS A 123 -38.17 -18.01 -62.77
CA LYS A 123 -37.46 -18.41 -64.00
C LYS A 123 -37.68 -19.89 -64.36
N THR A 124 -37.80 -20.12 -65.65
CA THR A 124 -38.17 -21.34 -66.39
C THR A 124 -37.07 -22.40 -66.41
N PRO A 125 -37.40 -23.68 -66.74
CA PRO A 125 -36.48 -24.80 -66.63
C PRO A 125 -35.71 -25.06 -67.92
N SER A 126 -34.51 -24.50 -68.05
CA SER A 126 -33.48 -25.04 -68.95
C SER A 126 -32.10 -24.71 -68.40
N ASP A 127 -31.59 -25.62 -67.58
CA ASP A 127 -30.16 -25.99 -67.52
C ASP A 127 -29.95 -26.87 -66.29
N ARG A 128 -30.00 -28.18 -66.53
CA ARG A 128 -29.73 -29.20 -65.52
C ARG A 128 -28.56 -30.05 -66.02
N ARG A 129 -27.35 -29.48 -66.08
CA ARG A 129 -26.10 -30.23 -66.30
C ARG A 129 -24.87 -29.38 -65.89
N GLU A 130 -24.61 -29.31 -64.58
CA GLU A 130 -23.26 -29.18 -63.97
C GLU A 130 -23.43 -28.95 -62.46
N SER A 131 -23.28 -29.99 -61.62
CA SER A 131 -23.19 -29.77 -60.15
C SER A 131 -22.68 -30.97 -59.32
N VAL A 132 -22.33 -32.11 -59.92
CA VAL A 132 -21.98 -33.30 -59.12
C VAL A 132 -20.50 -33.33 -58.68
N LYS A 133 -19.63 -32.45 -59.21
CA LYS A 133 -18.21 -32.36 -58.80
C LYS A 133 -17.94 -31.41 -57.61
N ASP A 134 -18.86 -30.53 -57.23
CA ASP A 134 -18.61 -29.52 -56.17
C ASP A 134 -19.02 -29.97 -54.76
N LEU A 135 -19.82 -31.03 -54.62
CA LEU A 135 -20.26 -31.55 -53.32
C LEU A 135 -19.15 -32.32 -52.56
N HIS A 136 -18.20 -32.96 -53.28
CA HIS A 136 -17.06 -33.63 -52.64
C HIS A 136 -15.97 -32.63 -52.21
N LYS A 137 -15.76 -31.56 -52.98
CA LYS A 137 -14.78 -30.49 -52.68
C LYS A 137 -15.17 -29.69 -51.41
N SER A 138 -16.47 -29.49 -51.19
CA SER A 138 -17.03 -28.81 -50.00
C SER A 138 -16.80 -29.55 -48.67
N ARG A 139 -16.80 -30.89 -48.65
CA ARG A 139 -16.48 -31.66 -47.42
C ARG A 139 -14.98 -31.61 -47.07
N PHE A 140 -14.10 -31.54 -48.07
CA PHE A 140 -12.65 -31.47 -47.88
C PHE A 140 -12.19 -30.06 -47.48
N LEU A 141 -12.79 -29.03 -48.08
CA LEU A 141 -12.53 -27.61 -47.76
C LEU A 141 -12.91 -27.28 -46.30
N ASN A 142 -14.01 -27.85 -45.81
CA ASN A 142 -14.44 -27.73 -44.40
C ASN A 142 -13.49 -28.42 -43.40
N LYS A 143 -12.81 -29.52 -43.79
CA LYS A 143 -11.80 -30.17 -42.94
C LYS A 143 -10.51 -29.34 -42.87
N ARG A 144 -10.04 -28.81 -43.99
CA ARG A 144 -8.86 -27.91 -44.03
C ARG A 144 -9.11 -26.62 -43.26
N LEU A 145 -10.29 -26.01 -43.41
CA LEU A 145 -10.67 -24.82 -42.66
C LEU A 145 -10.72 -25.09 -41.13
N ARG A 146 -11.26 -26.23 -40.69
CA ARG A 146 -11.22 -26.63 -39.27
C ARG A 146 -9.79 -26.80 -38.76
N LEU A 147 -8.90 -27.44 -39.53
CA LEU A 147 -7.49 -27.60 -39.15
C LEU A 147 -6.77 -26.25 -39.05
N ILE A 148 -7.05 -25.32 -39.98
CA ILE A 148 -6.51 -23.96 -39.92
C ILE A 148 -7.00 -23.22 -38.68
N ILE A 149 -8.30 -23.31 -38.35
CA ILE A 149 -8.85 -22.67 -37.15
C ILE A 149 -8.23 -23.26 -35.87
N ILE A 150 -8.08 -24.59 -35.80
CA ILE A 150 -7.42 -25.24 -34.66
C ILE A 150 -5.96 -24.78 -34.55
N LEU A 151 -5.25 -24.70 -35.67
CA LEU A 151 -3.87 -24.22 -35.70
C LEU A 151 -3.76 -22.76 -35.24
N ILE A 152 -4.65 -21.88 -35.71
CA ILE A 152 -4.72 -20.48 -35.26
C ILE A 152 -5.00 -20.40 -33.77
N LEU A 153 -5.94 -21.20 -33.25
CA LEU A 153 -6.23 -21.26 -31.82
C LEU A 153 -5.03 -21.73 -31.01
N LEU A 154 -4.32 -22.77 -31.46
CA LEU A 154 -3.11 -23.25 -30.79
C LEU A 154 -1.98 -22.21 -30.82
N ILE A 155 -1.77 -21.52 -31.94
CA ILE A 155 -0.79 -20.43 -32.06
C ILE A 155 -1.19 -19.26 -31.15
N SER A 156 -2.47 -18.89 -31.12
CA SER A 156 -2.96 -17.81 -30.25
C SER A 156 -2.79 -18.17 -28.77
N LEU A 157 -3.06 -19.43 -28.40
CA LEU A 157 -2.88 -19.92 -27.03
C LEU A 157 -1.40 -19.97 -26.65
N ALA A 158 -0.54 -20.44 -27.55
CA ALA A 158 0.91 -20.47 -27.34
C ALA A 158 1.48 -19.04 -27.21
N SER A 159 1.05 -18.10 -28.06
CA SER A 159 1.43 -16.70 -28.01
C SER A 159 0.96 -16.04 -26.71
N PHE A 160 -0.30 -16.27 -26.31
CA PHE A 160 -0.85 -15.76 -25.06
C PHE A 160 -0.14 -16.35 -23.84
N SER A 161 0.12 -17.66 -23.84
CA SER A 161 0.89 -18.34 -22.78
C SER A 161 2.29 -17.77 -22.70
N THR A 162 2.98 -17.60 -23.84
CA THR A 162 4.29 -16.96 -23.88
C THR A 162 4.20 -15.55 -23.30
N TRP A 163 3.28 -14.70 -23.75
CA TRP A 163 3.09 -13.35 -23.20
C TRP A 163 2.84 -13.33 -21.69
N LEU A 164 2.03 -14.26 -21.18
CA LEU A 164 1.66 -14.36 -19.77
C LEU A 164 2.84 -14.85 -18.93
N PHE A 165 3.48 -15.96 -19.32
CA PHE A 165 4.50 -16.65 -18.54
C PHE A 165 5.94 -16.16 -18.78
N TRP A 166 6.18 -15.35 -19.82
CA TRP A 166 7.50 -14.84 -20.12
C TRP A 166 8.07 -13.99 -18.97
N GLY A 167 9.23 -14.39 -18.44
CA GLY A 167 9.90 -13.71 -17.34
C GLY A 167 9.19 -13.85 -15.98
N LEU A 168 8.30 -14.83 -15.82
CA LEU A 168 7.75 -15.14 -14.50
C LEU A 168 8.84 -15.68 -13.57
N PRO A 169 8.91 -15.20 -12.32
CA PRO A 169 9.81 -15.75 -11.32
C PRO A 169 9.42 -17.17 -10.96
N LEU A 170 10.42 -17.99 -10.63
CA LEU A 170 10.18 -19.31 -10.08
C LEU A 170 9.65 -19.19 -8.64
N PRO A 171 8.65 -20.00 -8.23
CA PRO A 171 8.14 -20.03 -6.86
C PRO A 171 9.20 -20.33 -5.80
N THR A 172 10.30 -20.99 -6.17
CA THR A 172 11.42 -21.26 -5.27
C THR A 172 12.09 -20.01 -4.73
N LYS A 173 11.92 -18.86 -5.39
CA LYS A 173 12.39 -17.55 -4.90
C LYS A 173 11.71 -17.09 -3.61
N LEU A 174 10.59 -17.71 -3.22
CA LEU A 174 9.98 -17.48 -1.91
C LEU A 174 10.93 -17.84 -0.76
N LEU A 175 11.92 -18.71 -1.00
CA LEU A 175 12.92 -19.10 -0.01
C LEU A 175 14.17 -18.21 -0.03
N GLU A 176 14.27 -17.28 -1.00
CA GLU A 176 15.41 -16.38 -1.14
C GLU A 176 15.13 -15.05 -0.43
N SER A 177 15.91 -14.73 0.61
CA SER A 177 15.88 -13.40 1.22
C SER A 177 16.52 -12.39 0.26
N LYS A 178 15.74 -11.44 -0.26
CA LYS A 178 16.30 -10.28 -0.97
C LYS A 178 17.04 -9.40 0.05
N VAL A 179 18.18 -8.83 -0.33
CA VAL A 179 18.81 -7.77 0.45
C VAL A 179 18.08 -6.47 0.09
N PRO A 180 17.26 -5.90 0.97
CA PRO A 180 16.50 -4.71 0.65
C PRO A 180 17.45 -3.51 0.50
N VAL A 181 17.15 -2.63 -0.46
CA VAL A 181 17.86 -1.36 -0.62
C VAL A 181 17.00 -0.26 0.01
N SER A 182 17.58 0.46 0.97
CA SER A 182 16.89 1.53 1.69
C SER A 182 16.47 2.67 0.76
N THR A 183 15.24 3.14 0.90
CA THR A 183 14.77 4.38 0.29
C THR A 183 15.21 5.57 1.12
N LYS A 184 15.68 6.64 0.47
CA LYS A 184 16.16 7.86 1.14
C LYS A 184 15.37 9.09 0.70
N LEU A 185 14.89 9.85 1.69
CA LEU A 185 14.18 11.11 1.51
C LEU A 185 15.15 12.26 1.78
N TYR A 186 15.22 13.18 0.83
CA TYR A 186 16.07 14.37 0.87
C TYR A 186 15.22 15.63 0.87
N ASP A 187 15.74 16.66 1.54
CA ASP A 187 15.20 18.01 1.45
C ASP A 187 15.52 18.61 0.06
N ARG A 188 15.04 19.83 -0.17
CA ARG A 188 15.24 20.54 -1.43
C ARG A 188 16.72 20.88 -1.74
N ASN A 189 17.59 20.83 -0.74
CA ASN A 189 19.02 21.15 -0.81
C ASN A 189 19.91 19.89 -0.85
N GLY A 190 19.32 18.69 -0.77
CA GLY A 190 20.03 17.41 -0.80
C GLY A 190 20.43 16.86 0.58
N GLU A 191 19.96 17.44 1.68
CA GLU A 191 20.17 16.91 3.02
C GLU A 191 19.20 15.75 3.31
N LEU A 192 19.70 14.70 3.99
CA LEU A 192 18.90 13.52 4.33
C LEU A 192 17.89 13.86 5.44
N ILE A 193 16.60 13.68 5.14
CA ILE A 193 15.50 13.83 6.11
C ILE A 193 15.27 12.50 6.84
N TYR A 194 15.09 11.43 6.06
CA TYR A 194 14.69 10.13 6.55
C TYR A 194 15.21 9.02 5.64
N GLU A 195 15.72 7.95 6.25
CA GLU A 195 16.13 6.73 5.57
C GLU A 195 15.19 5.60 5.97
N ILE A 196 14.38 5.15 5.01
CA ILE A 196 13.52 3.98 5.15
C ILE A 196 14.40 2.77 4.85
N TYR A 197 15.04 2.20 5.87
CA TYR A 197 15.83 0.99 5.74
C TYR A 197 15.03 -0.20 6.25
N ALA A 198 14.78 -1.23 5.46
CA ALA A 198 14.32 -2.50 6.03
C ALA A 198 15.40 -3.05 6.97
N ASP A 199 15.00 -3.49 8.17
CA ASP A 199 15.97 -4.05 9.11
C ASP A 199 16.68 -5.24 8.45
N LYS A 200 18.01 -5.27 8.55
CA LYS A 200 18.83 -6.38 8.03
C LYS A 200 18.67 -7.63 8.90
N ARG A 201 18.14 -7.49 10.12
CA ARG A 201 17.82 -8.61 11.01
C ARG A 201 16.42 -9.12 10.67
N SER A 202 16.37 -10.04 9.72
CA SER A 202 15.22 -10.95 9.68
C SER A 202 15.27 -11.74 10.98
N SER A 203 14.21 -11.64 11.78
CA SER A 203 13.94 -12.53 12.91
C SER A 203 12.97 -13.59 12.42
N PRO A 204 13.46 -14.64 11.72
CA PRO A 204 12.60 -15.66 11.16
C PRO A 204 11.87 -16.39 12.27
N VAL A 205 10.58 -16.61 12.08
CA VAL A 205 9.71 -17.35 12.98
C VAL A 205 9.30 -18.67 12.36
N ILE A 206 9.19 -19.70 13.19
CA ILE A 206 8.55 -20.96 12.82
C ILE A 206 7.09 -20.83 13.27
N VAL A 207 6.14 -21.05 12.36
CA VAL A 207 4.72 -20.80 12.68
C VAL A 207 4.20 -21.69 13.80
N ASP A 208 4.73 -22.91 13.91
CA ASP A 208 4.37 -23.85 14.98
C ASP A 208 4.84 -23.39 16.37
N GLU A 209 5.77 -22.42 16.45
CA GLU A 209 6.26 -21.84 17.71
C GLU A 209 5.48 -20.56 18.09
N LEU A 210 4.68 -20.01 17.17
CA LEU A 210 3.86 -18.83 17.45
C LEU A 210 2.65 -19.20 18.31
N PRO A 211 2.20 -18.30 19.20
CA PRO A 211 0.93 -18.46 19.90
C PRO A 211 -0.23 -18.64 18.92
N GLU A 212 -1.17 -19.51 19.27
CA GLU A 212 -2.31 -19.85 18.42
C GLU A 212 -3.11 -18.61 18.02
N HIS A 213 -3.33 -17.70 18.97
CA HIS A 213 -4.06 -16.45 18.72
C HIS A 213 -3.39 -15.53 17.69
N VAL A 214 -2.06 -15.63 17.49
CA VAL A 214 -1.34 -14.87 16.45
C VAL A 214 -1.74 -15.38 15.07
N VAL A 215 -1.71 -16.69 14.90
CA VAL A 215 -2.08 -17.36 13.64
C VAL A 215 -3.56 -17.13 13.33
N GLU A 216 -4.41 -17.31 14.33
CA GLU A 216 -5.86 -17.17 14.20
C GLU A 216 -6.29 -15.74 13.90
N ALA A 217 -5.68 -14.73 14.54
CA ALA A 217 -5.99 -13.32 14.25
C ALA A 217 -5.75 -12.96 12.79
N THR A 218 -4.60 -13.39 12.23
CA THR A 218 -4.27 -13.18 10.81
C THR A 218 -5.24 -13.93 9.89
N ILE A 219 -5.55 -15.20 10.17
CA ILE A 219 -6.46 -16.00 9.35
C ILE A 219 -7.88 -15.42 9.39
N ALA A 220 -8.39 -15.01 10.56
CA ALA A 220 -9.75 -14.48 10.71
C ALA A 220 -9.99 -13.22 9.87
N ILE A 221 -9.00 -12.30 9.85
CA ILE A 221 -9.11 -11.03 9.13
C ILE A 221 -8.75 -11.13 7.65
N GLU A 222 -7.71 -11.89 7.29
CA GLU A 222 -7.23 -11.96 5.90
C GLU A 222 -7.93 -13.06 5.09
N ASP A 223 -8.12 -14.25 5.66
CA ASP A 223 -8.56 -15.43 4.91
C ASP A 223 -9.19 -16.53 5.78
N LYS A 224 -10.41 -16.30 6.27
CA LYS A 224 -11.11 -17.22 7.19
C LYS A 224 -11.23 -18.68 6.72
N ASP A 225 -11.21 -18.90 5.41
CA ASP A 225 -11.38 -20.21 4.78
C ASP A 225 -10.05 -20.76 4.25
N PHE A 226 -8.91 -20.23 4.71
CA PHE A 226 -7.56 -20.52 4.22
C PHE A 226 -7.28 -22.01 4.03
N TYR A 227 -7.63 -22.84 5.02
CA TYR A 227 -7.42 -24.28 4.98
C TYR A 227 -8.41 -25.04 4.09
N LYS A 228 -9.53 -24.44 3.69
CA LYS A 228 -10.59 -25.09 2.90
C LYS A 228 -10.41 -24.94 1.40
N HIS A 229 -9.64 -23.95 0.95
CA HIS A 229 -9.45 -23.69 -0.48
C HIS A 229 -7.99 -23.87 -0.94
N HIS A 230 -7.79 -24.04 -2.25
CA HIS A 230 -6.47 -24.16 -2.87
C HIS A 230 -6.10 -22.86 -3.60
N GLY A 231 -5.80 -21.82 -2.83
CA GLY A 231 -5.36 -20.51 -3.33
C GLY A 231 -6.45 -19.46 -3.62
N PHE A 232 -7.71 -19.84 -3.81
CA PHE A 232 -8.79 -18.90 -4.12
C PHE A 232 -10.02 -19.19 -3.29
N SER A 233 -10.52 -18.16 -2.60
CA SER A 233 -11.74 -18.24 -1.82
C SER A 233 -12.93 -17.81 -2.67
N ILE A 234 -13.78 -18.76 -3.09
CA ILE A 234 -15.02 -18.47 -3.82
C ILE A 234 -15.98 -17.66 -2.93
N SER A 235 -16.08 -18.01 -1.64
CA SER A 235 -16.83 -17.25 -0.63
C SER A 235 -16.29 -15.83 -0.49
N GLY A 236 -14.96 -15.65 -0.46
CA GLY A 236 -14.30 -14.35 -0.41
C GLY A 236 -14.58 -13.48 -1.64
N ILE A 237 -14.47 -14.05 -2.85
CA ILE A 237 -14.74 -13.35 -4.11
C ILE A 237 -16.21 -12.93 -4.21
N THR A 238 -17.13 -13.85 -3.92
CA THR A 238 -18.58 -13.57 -3.96
C THR A 238 -18.99 -12.53 -2.93
N ARG A 239 -18.47 -12.60 -1.69
CA ARG A 239 -18.66 -11.58 -0.65
C ARG A 239 -18.15 -10.21 -1.10
N ALA A 240 -16.94 -10.15 -1.65
CA ALA A 240 -16.35 -8.91 -2.12
C ALA A 240 -17.16 -8.29 -3.28
N ALA A 241 -17.60 -9.11 -4.23
CA ALA A 241 -18.44 -8.68 -5.34
C ALA A 241 -19.79 -8.15 -4.85
N TYR A 242 -20.46 -8.87 -3.93
CA TYR A 242 -21.73 -8.46 -3.35
C TYR A 242 -21.61 -7.12 -2.59
N ASN A 243 -20.62 -6.98 -1.71
CA ASN A 243 -20.44 -5.74 -0.95
C ASN A 243 -20.07 -4.54 -1.84
N THR A 244 -19.32 -4.77 -2.92
CA THR A 244 -18.98 -3.72 -3.88
C THR A 244 -20.21 -3.27 -4.68
N LEU A 245 -21.02 -4.21 -5.18
CA LEU A 245 -22.18 -3.91 -6.03
C LEU A 245 -23.37 -3.36 -5.23
N PHE A 246 -23.65 -3.93 -4.07
CA PHE A 246 -24.88 -3.64 -3.31
C PHE A 246 -24.67 -2.72 -2.11
N LYS A 247 -23.47 -2.67 -1.54
CA LYS A 247 -23.18 -1.81 -0.36
C LYS A 247 -22.24 -0.66 -0.66
N GLN A 248 -21.76 -0.52 -1.91
CA GLN A 248 -20.75 0.46 -2.32
C GLN A 248 -19.48 0.45 -1.44
N LYS A 249 -19.19 -0.70 -0.79
CA LYS A 249 -18.00 -0.89 0.04
C LYS A 249 -17.02 -1.77 -0.70
N LEU A 250 -15.93 -1.18 -1.18
CA LEU A 250 -14.81 -1.94 -1.77
C LEU A 250 -14.18 -2.82 -0.68
N GLN A 251 -14.27 -4.14 -0.86
CA GLN A 251 -13.66 -5.12 0.04
C GLN A 251 -12.68 -6.00 -0.72
N GLY A 252 -11.55 -6.33 -0.09
CA GLY A 252 -10.59 -7.29 -0.63
C GLY A 252 -11.17 -8.70 -0.66
N GLY A 253 -11.09 -9.36 -1.82
CA GLY A 253 -11.40 -10.78 -2.00
C GLY A 253 -10.17 -11.66 -2.16
N SER A 254 -8.99 -11.16 -1.78
CA SER A 254 -7.71 -11.86 -1.98
C SER A 254 -7.31 -12.72 -0.80
N THR A 255 -6.81 -13.91 -1.08
CA THR A 255 -6.39 -14.94 -0.10
C THR A 255 -4.96 -14.69 0.42
N LEU A 256 -4.57 -15.35 1.51
CA LEU A 256 -3.21 -15.26 2.06
C LEU A 256 -2.16 -15.64 1.00
N THR A 257 -2.40 -16.72 0.25
CA THR A 257 -1.47 -17.17 -0.80
C THR A 257 -1.34 -16.16 -1.94
N GLN A 258 -2.43 -15.52 -2.34
CA GLN A 258 -2.38 -14.45 -3.34
C GLN A 258 -1.58 -13.25 -2.84
N GLN A 259 -1.78 -12.86 -1.58
CA GLN A 259 -1.04 -11.76 -0.97
C GLN A 259 0.45 -12.06 -0.87
N LEU A 260 0.82 -13.28 -0.46
CA LEU A 260 2.21 -13.75 -0.44
C LEU A 260 2.83 -13.61 -1.82
N VAL A 261 2.21 -14.18 -2.87
CA VAL A 261 2.71 -14.11 -4.25
C VAL A 261 2.82 -12.67 -4.76
N LYS A 262 1.79 -11.85 -4.49
CA LYS A 262 1.73 -10.45 -4.90
C LYS A 262 2.92 -9.66 -4.34
N ASN A 263 3.25 -9.85 -3.08
CA ASN A 263 4.24 -9.02 -2.38
C ASN A 263 5.69 -9.51 -2.55
N THR A 264 5.90 -10.80 -2.80
CA THR A 264 7.25 -11.41 -2.81
C THR A 264 7.79 -11.67 -4.22
N LEU A 265 6.92 -12.14 -5.12
CA LEU A 265 7.29 -12.59 -6.45
C LEU A 265 7.01 -11.55 -7.53
N LEU A 266 5.95 -10.76 -7.39
CA LEU A 266 5.49 -9.84 -8.43
C LEU A 266 5.93 -8.40 -8.20
N THR A 267 5.91 -7.61 -9.28
CA THR A 267 6.09 -6.16 -9.21
C THR A 267 4.81 -5.50 -8.68
N PRO A 268 4.88 -4.29 -8.10
CA PRO A 268 3.70 -3.60 -7.55
C PRO A 268 2.76 -3.01 -8.62
N GLU A 269 3.06 -3.16 -9.91
CA GLU A 269 2.31 -2.56 -11.02
C GLU A 269 0.82 -2.97 -11.05
N ARG A 270 -0.11 -2.02 -11.15
CA ARG A 270 -1.55 -2.33 -11.19
C ARG A 270 -2.04 -2.68 -12.61
N THR A 271 -1.54 -3.77 -13.20
CA THR A 271 -1.93 -4.23 -14.55
C THR A 271 -2.72 -5.54 -14.55
N ILE A 272 -3.58 -5.74 -15.55
CA ILE A 272 -4.32 -7.02 -15.77
C ILE A 272 -3.33 -8.17 -15.95
N LYS A 273 -2.24 -7.93 -16.69
CA LYS A 273 -1.16 -8.91 -16.88
C LYS A 273 -0.59 -9.36 -15.54
N ARG A 274 -0.25 -8.43 -14.64
CA ARG A 274 0.22 -8.77 -13.29
C ARG A 274 -0.83 -9.58 -12.53
N LYS A 275 -2.11 -9.22 -12.60
CA LYS A 275 -3.16 -9.95 -11.87
C LYS A 275 -3.37 -11.38 -12.38
N LEU A 276 -3.26 -11.62 -13.70
CA LEU A 276 -3.28 -12.98 -14.27
C LEU A 276 -2.05 -13.79 -13.86
N ARG A 277 -0.88 -13.14 -13.78
CA ARG A 277 0.35 -13.75 -13.27
C ARG A 277 0.25 -14.13 -11.80
N GLU A 278 -0.36 -13.27 -10.98
CA GLU A 278 -0.66 -13.55 -9.57
C GLU A 278 -1.54 -14.78 -9.44
N LEU A 279 -2.59 -14.88 -10.28
CA LEU A 279 -3.49 -16.03 -10.30
C LEU A 279 -2.72 -17.32 -10.61
N ALA A 280 -1.94 -17.32 -11.70
CA ALA A 280 -1.19 -18.51 -12.11
C ALA A 280 -0.15 -18.93 -11.06
N LEU A 281 0.62 -17.98 -10.52
CA LEU A 281 1.62 -18.27 -9.49
C LEU A 281 0.99 -18.75 -8.18
N THR A 282 -0.17 -18.23 -7.79
CA THR A 282 -0.90 -18.69 -6.59
C THR A 282 -1.22 -20.17 -6.68
N LEU A 283 -1.75 -20.62 -7.83
CA LEU A 283 -2.03 -22.05 -8.04
C LEU A 283 -0.77 -22.89 -7.98
N ILE A 284 0.33 -22.41 -8.57
CA ILE A 284 1.60 -23.13 -8.55
C ILE A 284 2.14 -23.24 -7.11
N VAL A 285 2.07 -22.16 -6.33
CA VAL A 285 2.49 -22.16 -4.92
C VAL A 285 1.68 -23.15 -4.08
N GLU A 286 0.36 -23.20 -4.26
CA GLU A 286 -0.53 -24.16 -3.56
C GLU A 286 -0.26 -25.63 -3.92
N VAL A 287 0.32 -25.90 -5.09
CA VAL A 287 0.72 -27.27 -5.48
C VAL A 287 2.09 -27.63 -4.92
N LEU A 288 2.98 -26.66 -4.79
CA LEU A 288 4.37 -26.88 -4.38
C LEU A 288 4.57 -26.88 -2.86
N TYR A 289 3.78 -26.09 -2.14
CA TYR A 289 3.92 -25.88 -0.71
C TYR A 289 2.65 -26.30 0.01
N SER A 290 2.81 -26.92 1.17
CA SER A 290 1.69 -27.21 2.08
C SER A 290 1.12 -25.91 2.67
N LYS A 291 -0.12 -25.96 3.17
CA LYS A 291 -0.75 -24.81 3.85
C LYS A 291 0.10 -24.26 4.99
N GLN A 292 0.73 -25.14 5.76
CA GLN A 292 1.61 -24.73 6.85
C GLN A 292 2.84 -23.98 6.35
N GLN A 293 3.48 -24.48 5.29
CA GLN A 293 4.62 -23.78 4.67
C GLN A 293 4.22 -22.44 4.06
N ILE A 294 3.05 -22.34 3.43
CA ILE A 294 2.55 -21.09 2.87
C ILE A 294 2.34 -20.06 3.98
N LEU A 295 1.77 -20.49 5.10
CA LEU A 295 1.54 -19.66 6.27
C LEU A 295 2.86 -19.19 6.89
N GLU A 296 3.86 -20.06 7.01
CA GLU A 296 5.20 -19.70 7.48
C GLU A 296 5.91 -18.71 6.56
N LEU A 297 5.82 -18.92 5.24
CA LEU A 297 6.35 -17.96 4.28
C LEU A 297 5.62 -16.61 4.37
N TYR A 298 4.30 -16.63 4.60
CA TYR A 298 3.50 -15.42 4.79
C TYR A 298 3.98 -14.64 6.02
N PHE A 299 4.05 -15.29 7.19
CA PHE A 299 4.47 -14.65 8.44
C PHE A 299 5.89 -14.12 8.41
N ASN A 300 6.78 -14.67 7.58
CA ASN A 300 8.17 -14.22 7.47
C ASN A 300 8.41 -13.16 6.38
N GLN A 301 7.47 -12.95 5.45
CA GLN A 301 7.72 -12.12 4.26
C GLN A 301 6.73 -10.99 4.06
N ILE A 302 5.57 -11.02 4.70
CA ILE A 302 4.58 -9.97 4.53
C ILE A 302 5.06 -8.66 5.19
N PRO A 303 4.87 -7.50 4.54
CA PRO A 303 5.15 -6.21 5.17
C PRO A 303 4.16 -5.93 6.31
N TYR A 304 4.70 -5.54 7.47
CA TYR A 304 3.95 -4.98 8.60
C TYR A 304 4.17 -3.46 8.72
N GLY A 305 4.64 -2.82 7.64
CA GLY A 305 4.83 -1.39 7.57
C GLY A 305 6.13 -0.94 8.23
N SER A 306 6.40 0.35 8.11
CA SER A 306 7.71 0.92 8.47
C SER A 306 8.86 0.22 7.73
N THR A 307 9.58 -0.65 8.42
CA THR A 307 10.77 -1.36 7.96
C THR A 307 10.70 -2.85 8.32
N ALA A 308 9.57 -3.28 8.89
CA ALA A 308 9.34 -4.63 9.41
C ALA A 308 8.74 -5.54 8.33
N TYR A 309 9.56 -6.48 7.87
CA TYR A 309 9.12 -7.59 7.02
C TYR A 309 9.11 -8.87 7.84
N GLY A 310 7.92 -9.47 7.89
CA GLY A 310 7.65 -10.60 8.76
C GLY A 310 7.33 -10.20 10.21
N ILE A 311 6.61 -11.10 10.88
CA ILE A 311 6.02 -10.84 12.19
C ILE A 311 7.05 -10.78 13.31
N GLY A 312 8.16 -11.52 13.20
CA GLY A 312 9.28 -11.43 14.14
C GLY A 312 9.86 -10.02 14.19
N SER A 313 10.25 -9.50 13.02
CA SER A 313 10.75 -8.13 12.90
C SER A 313 9.69 -7.08 13.27
N ALA A 314 8.39 -7.36 13.01
CA ALA A 314 7.30 -6.47 13.43
C ALA A 314 7.13 -6.42 14.94
N SER A 315 7.17 -7.56 15.62
CA SER A 315 7.09 -7.65 17.08
C SER A 315 8.24 -6.91 17.76
N GLU A 316 9.46 -7.07 17.24
CA GLU A 316 10.63 -6.32 17.72
C GLU A 316 10.48 -4.82 17.47
N LEU A 317 10.07 -4.42 16.26
CA LEU A 317 9.92 -3.01 15.90
C LEU A 317 8.85 -2.29 16.74
N TYR A 318 7.67 -2.90 16.88
CA TYR A 318 6.51 -2.23 17.49
C TYR A 318 6.45 -2.41 18.99
N PHE A 319 6.95 -3.51 19.54
CA PHE A 319 6.79 -3.85 20.97
C PHE A 319 8.11 -4.17 21.68
N ASN A 320 9.23 -4.28 20.95
CA ASN A 320 10.52 -4.75 21.48
C ASN A 320 10.39 -6.13 22.18
N LYS A 321 9.61 -7.04 21.57
CA LYS A 321 9.32 -8.39 22.06
C LYS A 321 9.59 -9.45 21.02
N ASN A 322 9.82 -10.69 21.45
CA ASN A 322 9.76 -11.85 20.56
C ASN A 322 8.30 -12.08 20.10
N ALA A 323 8.11 -12.51 18.86
CA ALA A 323 6.77 -12.82 18.33
C ALA A 323 6.05 -13.93 19.13
N ASN A 324 6.81 -14.79 19.81
CA ASN A 324 6.25 -15.84 20.67
C ASN A 324 5.59 -15.31 21.95
N ASP A 325 5.89 -14.06 22.32
CA ASP A 325 5.40 -13.42 23.56
C ASP A 325 4.27 -12.39 23.29
N LEU A 326 3.74 -12.35 22.07
CA LEU A 326 2.68 -11.42 21.68
C LEU A 326 1.39 -11.71 22.45
N SER A 327 0.76 -10.67 23.01
CA SER A 327 -0.61 -10.80 23.54
C SER A 327 -1.66 -10.88 22.43
N LEU A 328 -2.90 -11.26 22.76
CA LEU A 328 -4.03 -11.23 21.82
C LEU A 328 -4.25 -9.82 21.25
N ALA A 329 -4.10 -8.79 22.09
CA ALA A 329 -4.23 -7.40 21.67
C ALA A 329 -3.14 -7.01 20.65
N GLU A 330 -1.88 -7.36 20.93
CA GLU A 330 -0.73 -7.09 20.06
C GLU A 330 -0.82 -7.86 18.74
N ALA A 331 -1.22 -9.14 18.80
CA ALA A 331 -1.47 -9.98 17.63
C ALA A 331 -2.56 -9.41 16.72
N ALA A 332 -3.70 -9.00 17.30
CA ALA A 332 -4.79 -8.38 16.55
C ALA A 332 -4.37 -7.05 15.92
N LEU A 333 -3.50 -6.28 16.58
CA LEU A 333 -2.94 -5.05 16.02
C LEU A 333 -2.07 -5.37 14.80
N LEU A 334 -1.11 -6.30 14.91
CA LEU A 334 -0.24 -6.69 13.80
C LEU A 334 -1.01 -7.29 12.61
N ALA A 335 -1.98 -8.18 12.88
CA ALA A 335 -2.86 -8.72 11.85
C ALA A 335 -3.72 -7.65 11.17
N GLY A 336 -4.04 -6.55 11.86
CA GLY A 336 -4.75 -5.41 11.28
C GLY A 336 -3.90 -4.63 10.28
N ILE A 337 -2.59 -4.56 10.50
CA ILE A 337 -1.65 -3.75 9.72
C ILE A 337 -1.47 -4.27 8.29
N THR A 338 -1.42 -5.59 8.11
CA THR A 338 -1.11 -6.26 6.82
C THR A 338 -1.97 -5.80 5.65
N ALA A 339 -3.21 -5.39 5.92
CA ALA A 339 -4.15 -4.90 4.91
C ALA A 339 -3.69 -3.64 4.18
N ALA A 340 -3.03 -2.71 4.89
CA ALA A 340 -2.45 -1.49 4.34
C ALA A 340 -1.30 -1.03 5.27
N PRO A 341 -0.09 -1.60 5.12
CA PRO A 341 0.94 -1.54 6.15
C PRO A 341 1.42 -0.14 6.50
N THR A 342 1.62 0.74 5.51
CA THR A 342 1.99 2.14 5.78
C THR A 342 0.86 2.92 6.48
N LYS A 343 -0.39 2.64 6.13
CA LYS A 343 -1.56 3.38 6.61
C LYS A 343 -1.98 2.98 8.03
N TYR A 344 -2.08 1.68 8.31
CA TYR A 344 -2.53 1.18 9.61
C TYR A 344 -1.39 1.04 10.63
N SER A 345 -0.17 1.42 10.27
CA SER A 345 0.96 1.42 11.21
C SER A 345 0.71 2.40 12.37
N PRO A 346 0.94 1.99 13.63
CA PRO A 346 0.89 2.90 14.78
C PRO A 346 2.02 3.95 14.78
N PHE A 347 3.00 3.81 13.88
CA PHE A 347 4.06 4.80 13.62
C PHE A 347 3.84 5.57 12.31
N GLY A 348 2.67 5.43 11.69
CA GLY A 348 2.28 6.15 10.47
C GLY A 348 1.71 7.54 10.75
N VAL A 349 1.12 8.15 9.71
CA VAL A 349 0.50 9.49 9.76
C VAL A 349 -0.75 9.52 10.64
N HIS A 350 -1.44 8.39 10.73
CA HIS A 350 -2.71 8.22 11.42
C HIS A 350 -2.60 7.12 12.49
N PRO A 351 -1.89 7.35 13.61
CA PRO A 351 -1.73 6.33 14.65
C PRO A 351 -3.09 5.87 15.25
N GLU A 352 -4.09 6.75 15.25
CA GLU A 352 -5.42 6.48 15.78
C GLU A 352 -6.20 5.39 15.03
N ILE A 353 -5.97 5.24 13.72
CA ILE A 353 -6.70 4.24 12.92
C ILE A 353 -6.18 2.82 13.14
N ALA A 354 -4.97 2.68 13.69
CA ALA A 354 -4.39 1.38 14.03
C ALA A 354 -5.25 0.67 15.10
N LYS A 355 -5.70 1.42 16.12
CA LYS A 355 -6.58 0.88 17.17
C LYS A 355 -7.96 0.49 16.63
N THR A 356 -8.58 1.35 15.82
CA THR A 356 -9.85 1.00 15.15
C THR A 356 -9.70 -0.25 14.29
N ARG A 357 -8.54 -0.44 13.64
CA ARG A 357 -8.28 -1.63 12.83
C ARG A 357 -8.09 -2.88 13.68
N GLN A 358 -7.40 -2.79 14.81
CA GLN A 358 -7.27 -3.86 15.81
C GLN A 358 -8.66 -4.31 16.31
N GLU A 359 -9.54 -3.37 16.65
CA GLU A 359 -10.90 -3.71 17.11
C GLU A 359 -11.70 -4.49 16.06
N ILE A 360 -11.53 -4.16 14.77
CA ILE A 360 -12.14 -4.92 13.67
C ILE A 360 -11.61 -6.36 13.63
N VAL A 361 -10.31 -6.58 13.87
CA VAL A 361 -9.73 -7.93 13.92
C VAL A 361 -10.32 -8.72 15.08
N LEU A 362 -10.37 -8.14 16.29
CA LEU A 362 -10.93 -8.80 17.47
C LEU A 362 -12.41 -9.16 17.27
N ASN A 363 -13.22 -8.23 16.76
CA ASN A 363 -14.63 -8.50 16.44
C ASN A 363 -14.76 -9.61 15.40
N ARG A 364 -13.85 -9.66 14.42
CA ARG A 364 -13.83 -10.71 13.41
C ARG A 364 -13.51 -12.08 14.00
N MET A 365 -12.60 -12.16 14.97
CA MET A 365 -12.30 -13.39 15.70
C MET A 365 -13.49 -13.87 16.54
N VAL A 366 -14.26 -12.96 17.14
CA VAL A 366 -15.53 -13.28 17.83
C VAL A 366 -16.56 -13.84 16.84
N GLU A 367 -16.76 -13.16 15.71
CA GLU A 367 -17.70 -13.60 14.66
C GLU A 367 -17.39 -14.99 14.12
N ASP A 368 -16.09 -15.33 14.03
CA ASP A 368 -15.62 -16.62 13.55
C ASP A 368 -15.56 -17.68 14.67
N GLY A 369 -15.93 -17.33 15.90
CA GLY A 369 -16.02 -18.24 17.05
C GLY A 369 -14.68 -18.66 17.65
N ILE A 370 -13.62 -17.90 17.36
CA ILE A 370 -12.24 -18.18 17.79
C ILE A 370 -12.04 -17.73 19.24
N ILE A 371 -12.56 -16.55 19.58
CA ILE A 371 -12.51 -15.99 20.93
C ILE A 371 -13.91 -15.61 21.40
N THR A 372 -14.08 -15.54 22.71
CA THR A 372 -15.30 -15.03 23.35
C THR A 372 -15.37 -13.50 23.27
N GLN A 373 -16.58 -12.95 23.41
CA GLN A 373 -16.77 -11.50 23.50
C GLN A 373 -16.01 -10.90 24.70
N GLU A 374 -15.91 -11.62 25.82
CA GLU A 374 -15.19 -11.17 27.02
C GLU A 374 -13.68 -11.05 26.77
N GLU A 375 -13.08 -12.03 26.08
CA GLU A 375 -11.65 -11.98 25.69
C GLU A 375 -11.37 -10.83 24.73
N ALA A 376 -12.27 -10.62 23.75
CA ALA A 376 -12.16 -9.50 22.82
C ALA A 376 -12.22 -8.16 23.57
N ASP A 377 -13.14 -7.99 24.52
CA ASP A 377 -13.27 -6.75 25.26
C ASP A 377 -12.09 -6.50 26.22
N LYS A 378 -11.53 -7.56 26.82
CA LYS A 378 -10.26 -7.49 27.56
C LYS A 378 -9.10 -7.04 26.66
N ALA A 379 -8.97 -7.63 25.48
CA ALA A 379 -7.90 -7.28 24.53
C ALA A 379 -8.03 -5.84 23.98
N LYS A 380 -9.26 -5.34 23.77
CA LYS A 380 -9.50 -3.93 23.37
C LYS A 380 -9.12 -2.92 24.45
N ALA A 381 -9.31 -3.31 25.72
CA ALA A 381 -8.98 -2.48 26.87
C ALA A 381 -7.49 -2.53 27.24
N GLU A 382 -6.76 -3.54 26.77
CA GLU A 382 -5.32 -3.68 27.01
C GLU A 382 -4.55 -2.47 26.46
N LYS A 383 -3.74 -1.86 27.32
CA LYS A 383 -2.84 -0.78 26.93
C LYS A 383 -1.59 -1.38 26.28
N ILE A 384 -1.52 -1.29 24.96
CA ILE A 384 -0.34 -1.70 24.18
C ILE A 384 0.79 -0.71 24.40
N ASN A 385 1.93 -1.21 24.90
CA ASN A 385 3.15 -0.41 25.06
C ASN A 385 3.97 -0.46 23.77
N LEU A 386 3.86 0.58 22.96
CA LEU A 386 4.64 0.72 21.74
C LEU A 386 6.10 1.05 22.06
N ALA A 387 7.03 0.43 21.33
CA ALA A 387 8.45 0.74 21.39
C ALA A 387 8.72 2.18 20.93
N GLU A 388 9.84 2.75 21.40
CA GLU A 388 10.28 4.07 20.96
C GLU A 388 10.83 3.99 19.53
N PRO A 389 10.26 4.74 18.57
CA PRO A 389 10.78 4.76 17.21
C PRO A 389 12.14 5.48 17.18
N GLN A 390 13.02 5.05 16.27
CA GLN A 390 14.26 5.78 16.01
C GLN A 390 13.94 7.23 15.62
N LYS A 391 14.71 8.19 16.14
CA LYS A 391 14.55 9.60 15.79
C LYS A 391 15.08 9.89 14.38
N PHE A 392 14.28 10.60 13.60
CA PHE A 392 14.61 11.17 12.29
C PHE A 392 14.05 12.59 12.18
N LYS A 393 14.45 13.31 11.13
CA LYS A 393 14.10 14.72 10.94
C LYS A 393 12.71 14.87 10.30
N ALA A 394 12.02 15.96 10.63
CA ALA A 394 10.73 16.32 10.04
C ALA A 394 9.69 15.17 10.03
N PRO A 395 9.41 14.51 11.16
CA PRO A 395 8.72 13.22 11.17
C PRO A 395 7.33 13.25 10.53
N HIS A 396 6.53 14.27 10.82
CA HIS A 396 5.21 14.47 10.22
C HIS A 396 5.27 14.56 8.69
N PHE A 397 6.23 15.32 8.16
CA PHE A 397 6.40 15.47 6.72
C PHE A 397 6.93 14.19 6.07
N ALA A 398 7.95 13.57 6.65
CA ALA A 398 8.59 12.39 6.10
C ALA A 398 7.63 11.19 6.05
N LEU A 399 6.80 10.99 7.07
CA LEU A 399 5.78 9.94 7.08
C LEU A 399 4.65 10.23 6.10
N TRP A 400 4.24 11.49 5.95
CA TRP A 400 3.29 11.89 4.92
C TRP A 400 3.82 11.62 3.50
N VAL A 401 5.08 11.97 3.23
CA VAL A 401 5.74 11.62 1.96
C VAL A 401 5.81 10.11 1.76
N LYS A 402 6.10 9.34 2.82
CA LYS A 402 6.10 7.87 2.75
C LYS A 402 4.72 7.34 2.32
N GLU A 403 3.63 7.84 2.90
CA GLU A 403 2.27 7.44 2.54
C GLU A 403 1.93 7.79 1.07
N LEU A 404 2.27 9.00 0.62
CA LEU A 404 2.11 9.39 -0.79
C LEU A 404 2.87 8.47 -1.76
N LEU A 405 4.09 8.09 -1.39
CA LEU A 405 4.88 7.15 -2.18
C LEU A 405 4.26 5.75 -2.17
N ALA A 406 3.72 5.30 -1.02
CA ALA A 406 3.09 3.99 -0.90
C ALA A 406 1.81 3.92 -1.75
N ASP A 407 1.01 4.98 -1.77
CA ASP A 407 -0.17 5.08 -2.63
C ASP A 407 0.19 5.03 -4.12
N LYS A 408 1.30 5.67 -4.50
CA LYS A 408 1.73 5.78 -5.89
C LYS A 408 2.48 4.55 -6.40
N TYR A 409 3.37 3.98 -5.59
CA TYR A 409 4.32 2.95 -6.00
C TYR A 409 4.13 1.60 -5.27
N GLY A 410 3.30 1.56 -4.23
CA GLY A 410 3.09 0.40 -3.36
C GLY A 410 4.14 0.28 -2.26
N ASP A 411 3.76 -0.26 -1.10
CA ASP A 411 4.62 -0.38 0.10
C ASP A 411 5.97 -1.05 -0.21
N VAL A 412 5.95 -2.16 -0.98
CA VAL A 412 7.17 -2.92 -1.32
C VAL A 412 8.19 -2.07 -2.07
N MET A 413 7.77 -1.22 -3.01
CA MET A 413 8.69 -0.35 -3.74
C MET A 413 9.28 0.73 -2.84
N VAL A 414 8.46 1.29 -1.94
CA VAL A 414 8.88 2.34 -1.03
C VAL A 414 9.87 1.82 0.00
N GLU A 415 9.66 0.62 0.54
CA GLU A 415 10.49 0.09 1.62
C GLU A 415 11.73 -0.66 1.13
N GLN A 416 11.70 -1.28 -0.06
CA GLN A 416 12.79 -2.12 -0.56
C GLN A 416 13.35 -1.72 -1.93
N GLY A 417 12.70 -0.81 -2.64
CA GLY A 417 13.03 -0.46 -4.02
C GLY A 417 14.22 0.49 -4.18
N GLY A 418 14.81 0.98 -3.08
CA GLY A 418 15.99 1.84 -3.11
C GLY A 418 15.75 3.22 -3.73
N LEU A 419 14.57 3.80 -3.54
CA LEU A 419 14.23 5.10 -4.11
C LEU A 419 15.12 6.21 -3.53
N ARG A 420 15.46 7.20 -4.38
CA ARG A 420 16.05 8.47 -3.97
C ARG A 420 15.03 9.55 -4.22
N VAL A 421 14.49 10.14 -3.16
CA VAL A 421 13.35 11.04 -3.23
C VAL A 421 13.79 12.42 -2.79
N THR A 422 13.82 13.38 -3.71
CA THR A 422 13.99 14.80 -3.39
C THR A 422 12.62 15.42 -3.14
N THR A 423 12.47 16.09 -2.01
CA THR A 423 11.20 16.71 -1.58
C THR A 423 11.28 18.23 -1.68
N THR A 424 10.16 18.91 -1.38
CA THR A 424 10.08 20.37 -1.35
C THR A 424 10.49 20.98 -0.01
N LEU A 425 10.68 20.13 1.02
CA LEU A 425 10.99 20.56 2.39
C LEU A 425 12.27 21.39 2.39
N ASP A 426 12.24 22.49 3.12
CA ASP A 426 13.41 23.24 3.51
C ASP A 426 13.72 22.89 4.97
N LEU A 427 14.80 22.16 5.19
CA LEU A 427 15.04 21.54 6.49
C LEU A 427 15.41 22.57 7.57
N ASP A 428 16.15 23.63 7.21
CA ASP A 428 16.45 24.73 8.12
C ASP A 428 15.16 25.43 8.57
N LEU A 429 14.24 25.68 7.63
CA LEU A 429 12.93 26.28 7.94
C LEU A 429 12.06 25.35 8.78
N GLN A 430 12.09 24.04 8.52
CA GLN A 430 11.39 23.05 9.31
C GLN A 430 11.87 23.04 10.76
N GLU A 431 13.18 22.94 11.00
CA GLU A 431 13.77 22.94 12.34
C GLU A 431 13.43 24.24 13.10
N TYR A 432 13.46 25.38 12.40
CA TYR A 432 13.02 26.67 12.96
C TYR A 432 11.53 26.66 13.35
N ALA A 433 10.66 26.11 12.49
CA ALA A 433 9.23 26.02 12.76
C ALA A 433 8.94 25.08 13.95
N GLU A 434 9.60 23.93 14.03
CA GLU A 434 9.48 22.98 15.15
C GLU A 434 9.88 23.64 16.48
N ALA A 435 11.03 24.32 16.50
CA ALA A 435 11.50 25.05 17.68
C ALA A 435 10.54 26.17 18.09
N THR A 436 9.98 26.90 17.13
CA THR A 436 9.01 27.98 17.37
C THR A 436 7.71 27.43 17.97
N VAL A 437 7.14 26.38 17.39
CA VAL A 437 5.90 25.76 17.88
C VAL A 437 6.11 25.24 19.31
N SER A 438 7.20 24.49 19.54
CA SER A 438 7.53 23.96 20.87
C SER A 438 7.73 25.07 21.91
N GLY A 439 8.46 26.13 21.54
CA GLY A 439 8.74 27.27 22.38
C GLY A 439 7.50 28.09 22.77
N GLU A 440 6.61 28.37 21.81
CA GLU A 440 5.38 29.13 22.09
C GLU A 440 4.36 28.31 22.89
N LEU A 441 4.15 27.04 22.54
CA LEU A 441 3.22 26.18 23.28
C LEU A 441 3.67 25.93 24.72
N SER A 442 4.97 25.87 24.97
CA SER A 442 5.51 25.77 26.33
C SER A 442 5.14 26.99 27.20
N LYS A 443 4.96 28.19 26.61
CA LYS A 443 4.50 29.39 27.32
C LYS A 443 2.99 29.33 27.60
N LEU A 444 2.24 28.62 26.76
CA LEU A 444 0.78 28.51 26.82
C LEU A 444 0.27 27.34 27.68
N LYS A 445 1.16 26.59 28.34
CA LYS A 445 0.79 25.44 29.18
C LYS A 445 -0.23 25.78 30.27
N LYS A 446 -0.20 27.00 30.81
CA LYS A 446 -1.15 27.45 31.85
C LYS A 446 -2.57 27.66 31.32
N GLN A 447 -2.71 27.89 30.02
CA GLN A 447 -3.98 28.09 29.32
C GLN A 447 -4.56 26.76 28.81
N ASN A 448 -3.99 25.62 29.25
CA ASN A 448 -4.39 24.28 28.84
C ASN A 448 -4.30 24.07 27.31
N VAL A 449 -3.33 24.72 26.66
CA VAL A 449 -3.01 24.48 25.24
C VAL A 449 -1.99 23.35 25.16
N GLY A 450 -2.43 22.18 24.69
CA GLY A 450 -1.59 20.97 24.66
C GLY A 450 -0.79 20.78 23.37
N ASN A 451 -1.27 21.25 22.22
CA ASN A 451 -0.65 20.95 20.93
C ASN A 451 -0.83 22.10 19.91
N GLY A 452 -0.13 22.04 18.79
CA GLY A 452 -0.20 23.06 17.73
C GLY A 452 0.46 22.59 16.44
N ALA A 453 0.16 23.30 15.36
CA ALA A 453 0.62 22.95 14.02
C ALA A 453 0.98 24.19 13.20
N VAL A 454 1.93 24.01 12.28
CA VAL A 454 2.37 25.02 11.32
C VAL A 454 2.56 24.37 9.96
N LEU A 455 2.00 24.98 8.93
CA LEU A 455 2.26 24.62 7.53
C LEU A 455 2.77 25.86 6.80
N VAL A 456 3.95 25.76 6.19
CA VAL A 456 4.54 26.84 5.39
C VAL A 456 4.55 26.42 3.94
N THR A 457 3.91 27.21 3.09
CA THR A 457 3.78 26.92 1.65
C THR A 457 4.34 28.04 0.79
N ARG A 458 4.86 27.73 -0.39
CA ARG A 458 5.20 28.71 -1.43
C ARG A 458 3.92 29.11 -2.20
N PRO A 459 3.43 30.36 -2.14
CA PRO A 459 2.13 30.72 -2.71
C PRO A 459 1.99 30.46 -4.22
N GLY A 460 3.07 30.67 -5.00
CA GLY A 460 3.01 30.52 -6.45
C GLY A 460 2.94 29.07 -6.97
N SER A 461 3.39 28.09 -6.18
CA SER A 461 3.46 26.68 -6.60
C SER A 461 2.70 25.72 -5.68
N GLY A 462 2.36 26.15 -4.46
CA GLY A 462 1.82 25.28 -3.42
C GLY A 462 2.84 24.33 -2.79
N GLU A 463 4.14 24.46 -3.08
CA GLU A 463 5.18 23.65 -2.44
C GLU A 463 5.11 23.77 -0.92
N ILE A 464 5.15 22.64 -0.21
CA ILE A 464 5.24 22.62 1.26
C ILE A 464 6.72 22.72 1.63
N LEU A 465 7.08 23.80 2.32
CA LEU A 465 8.44 24.10 2.75
C LEU A 465 8.70 23.65 4.18
N ALA A 466 7.68 23.66 5.04
CA ALA A 466 7.71 23.11 6.39
C ALA A 466 6.32 22.61 6.78
N MET A 467 6.27 21.52 7.54
CA MET A 467 5.07 20.87 8.06
C MET A 467 5.35 20.38 9.48
N VAL A 468 4.79 21.08 10.46
CA VAL A 468 4.86 20.74 11.89
C VAL A 468 3.45 20.35 12.33
N GLY A 469 3.24 19.07 12.62
CA GLY A 469 1.95 18.54 13.03
C GLY A 469 1.68 18.56 14.53
N SER A 470 2.72 18.72 15.34
CA SER A 470 2.62 18.71 16.80
C SER A 470 3.74 19.48 17.49
N LYS A 471 3.57 19.74 18.80
CA LYS A 471 4.55 20.38 19.68
C LYS A 471 5.87 19.62 19.79
N ASP A 472 5.79 18.31 19.98
CA ASP A 472 6.91 17.39 20.03
C ASP A 472 6.41 16.03 19.54
N TYR A 473 6.96 15.56 18.42
CA TYR A 473 6.57 14.28 17.83
C TYR A 473 6.90 13.08 18.73
N TYR A 474 8.00 13.17 19.49
CA TYR A 474 8.52 12.06 20.29
C TYR A 474 8.08 12.11 21.75
N ALA A 475 7.19 13.05 22.12
CA ALA A 475 6.58 13.07 23.44
C ALA A 475 5.79 11.77 23.70
N SER A 476 5.94 11.22 24.91
CA SER A 476 5.24 10.01 25.37
C SER A 476 4.06 10.31 26.29
N ASP A 477 3.98 11.54 26.80
CA ASP A 477 2.96 12.06 27.71
C ASP A 477 1.89 12.90 27.01
N GLU A 478 2.05 13.19 25.72
CA GLU A 478 1.16 13.99 24.88
C GLU A 478 0.93 13.29 23.52
N ASP A 479 -0.09 13.73 22.77
CA ASP A 479 -0.43 13.21 21.43
C ASP A 479 0.57 13.71 20.34
N GLY A 480 1.86 13.48 20.56
CA GLY A 480 2.94 13.96 19.70
C GLY A 480 2.90 13.40 18.28
N LYS A 481 2.50 12.14 18.13
CA LYS A 481 2.43 11.47 16.82
C LYS A 481 1.21 11.89 15.99
N VAL A 482 0.21 12.54 16.61
CA VAL A 482 -0.97 13.02 15.88
C VAL A 482 -0.60 14.26 15.07
N ASN A 483 -0.77 14.18 13.76
CA ASN A 483 -0.56 15.32 12.88
C ASN A 483 -1.81 16.21 12.83
N VAL A 484 -1.81 17.28 13.61
CA VAL A 484 -2.97 18.18 13.75
C VAL A 484 -3.29 18.94 12.46
N ILE A 485 -2.38 18.98 11.48
CA ILE A 485 -2.65 19.58 10.16
C ILE A 485 -3.81 18.88 9.43
N PHE A 486 -3.98 17.57 9.64
CA PHE A 486 -5.07 16.80 9.04
C PHE A 486 -6.34 16.78 9.89
N ALA A 487 -6.33 17.37 11.08
CA ALA A 487 -7.49 17.40 11.96
C ALA A 487 -8.51 18.45 11.48
N ASN A 488 -9.75 18.03 11.28
CA ASN A 488 -10.85 18.95 10.96
C ASN A 488 -11.12 19.88 12.15
N ARG A 489 -10.97 21.19 11.94
CA ARG A 489 -11.24 22.23 12.92
C ARG A 489 -12.07 23.34 12.28
N GLN A 490 -12.93 23.99 13.06
CA GLN A 490 -13.63 25.18 12.59
C GLN A 490 -12.60 26.31 12.40
N PRO A 491 -12.57 26.97 11.22
CA PRO A 491 -11.58 28.01 10.92
C PRO A 491 -11.80 29.30 11.72
N GLY A 492 -12.97 29.46 12.34
CA GLY A 492 -13.36 30.70 13.01
C GLY A 492 -13.26 31.90 12.06
N SER A 493 -12.80 33.05 12.55
CA SER A 493 -12.64 34.28 11.76
C SER A 493 -11.67 34.16 10.58
N SER A 494 -10.79 33.15 10.53
CA SER A 494 -9.83 32.98 9.43
C SER A 494 -10.48 32.67 8.07
N ILE A 495 -11.77 32.31 8.05
CA ILE A 495 -12.53 32.12 6.81
C ILE A 495 -12.96 33.45 6.17
N LYS A 496 -13.05 34.53 6.95
CA LYS A 496 -13.60 35.82 6.49
C LYS A 496 -12.91 36.34 5.23
N PRO A 497 -11.56 36.34 5.09
CA PRO A 497 -10.91 36.79 3.86
C PRO A 497 -11.42 36.11 2.59
N ILE A 498 -11.77 34.82 2.66
CA ILE A 498 -12.32 34.08 1.52
C ILE A 498 -13.71 34.61 1.14
N ASN A 499 -14.58 34.87 2.12
CA ASN A 499 -15.91 35.44 1.89
C ASN A 499 -15.84 36.83 1.26
N TYR A 500 -14.97 37.71 1.79
CA TYR A 500 -14.75 39.04 1.22
C TYR A 500 -14.15 38.96 -0.18
N ALA A 501 -13.21 38.05 -0.43
CA ALA A 501 -12.63 37.85 -1.75
C ALA A 501 -13.67 37.41 -2.79
N LEU A 502 -14.61 36.53 -2.43
CA LEU A 502 -15.72 36.13 -3.30
C LEU A 502 -16.64 37.32 -3.61
N ALA A 503 -17.03 38.10 -2.60
CA ALA A 503 -17.88 39.26 -2.79
C ALA A 503 -17.23 40.34 -3.68
N LEU A 504 -15.91 40.56 -3.53
CA LEU A 504 -15.14 41.46 -4.38
C LEU A 504 -15.00 40.92 -5.81
N LYS A 505 -14.70 39.62 -5.96
CA LYS A 505 -14.58 38.94 -7.26
C LYS A 505 -15.88 39.05 -8.06
N ASP A 506 -17.01 38.83 -7.40
CA ASP A 506 -18.35 38.88 -8.01
C ASP A 506 -18.90 40.31 -8.10
N LYS A 507 -18.07 41.32 -7.74
CA LYS A 507 -18.39 42.75 -7.77
C LYS A 507 -19.64 43.11 -6.98
N LYS A 508 -19.95 42.34 -5.91
CA LYS A 508 -21.07 42.61 -5.00
C LYS A 508 -20.78 43.75 -4.04
N ILE A 509 -19.50 43.94 -3.71
CA ILE A 509 -19.00 45.02 -2.86
C ILE A 509 -17.73 45.62 -3.47
N THR A 510 -17.39 46.82 -3.04
CA THR A 510 -16.06 47.42 -3.15
C THR A 510 -15.47 47.61 -1.76
N LEU A 511 -14.20 48.00 -1.66
CA LEU A 511 -13.57 48.33 -0.37
C LEU A 511 -14.19 49.55 0.33
N SER A 512 -15.11 50.27 -0.31
CA SER A 512 -15.85 51.42 0.21
C SER A 512 -17.37 51.21 0.23
N THR A 513 -17.86 50.00 -0.02
CA THR A 513 -19.29 49.70 0.17
C THR A 513 -19.62 49.78 1.66
N PRO A 514 -20.66 50.52 2.11
CA PRO A 514 -21.08 50.49 3.50
C PRO A 514 -21.76 49.14 3.81
N LEU A 515 -21.28 48.45 4.83
CA LEU A 515 -21.88 47.24 5.40
C LEU A 515 -22.54 47.58 6.73
N ALA A 516 -23.72 47.04 6.98
CA ALA A 516 -24.42 47.24 8.25
C ALA A 516 -23.88 46.29 9.31
N ASP A 517 -23.24 46.83 10.33
CA ASP A 517 -22.89 46.18 11.60
C ASP A 517 -23.92 46.58 12.66
N VAL A 518 -25.07 45.90 12.64
CA VAL A 518 -26.24 46.15 13.50
C VAL A 518 -26.77 44.82 14.04
N PRO A 519 -27.52 44.81 15.17
CA PRO A 519 -28.14 43.60 15.70
C PRO A 519 -28.96 42.88 14.62
N THR A 520 -28.52 41.68 14.26
CA THR A 520 -29.12 40.89 13.17
C THR A 520 -29.29 39.46 13.63
N CYS A 521 -30.48 38.89 13.42
CA CYS A 521 -30.78 37.51 13.75
C CYS A 521 -31.20 36.75 12.50
N PHE A 522 -30.68 35.54 12.35
CA PHE A 522 -30.95 34.63 11.23
C PHE A 522 -31.80 33.46 11.72
N SER A 523 -32.92 33.21 11.05
CA SER A 523 -33.82 32.10 11.36
C SER A 523 -33.78 31.07 10.24
N VAL A 524 -33.40 29.84 10.59
CA VAL A 524 -33.41 28.68 9.68
C VAL A 524 -34.44 27.69 10.21
N TYR A 525 -35.30 27.18 9.33
CA TYR A 525 -36.35 26.23 9.72
C TYR A 525 -35.75 25.01 10.45
N GLY A 526 -36.33 24.66 11.60
CA GLY A 526 -35.86 23.54 12.44
C GLY A 526 -34.62 23.85 13.29
N GLN A 527 -34.12 25.08 13.29
CA GLN A 527 -32.99 25.50 14.14
C GLN A 527 -33.39 26.64 15.07
N LYS A 528 -32.69 26.76 16.20
CA LYS A 528 -32.82 27.93 17.07
C LYS A 528 -32.36 29.18 16.32
N GLN A 529 -33.02 30.30 16.59
CA GLN A 529 -32.65 31.59 16.03
C GLN A 529 -31.19 31.92 16.37
N TYR A 530 -30.42 32.30 15.36
CA TYR A 530 -28.99 32.62 15.50
C TYR A 530 -28.78 34.13 15.42
N CYS A 531 -28.44 34.75 16.55
CA CYS A 531 -28.14 36.18 16.65
C CYS A 531 -26.66 36.38 16.98
N PRO A 532 -25.76 36.45 15.97
CA PRO A 532 -24.34 36.66 16.22
C PRO A 532 -24.08 38.02 16.87
N VAL A 533 -23.05 38.06 17.71
CA VAL A 533 -22.50 39.28 18.30
C VAL A 533 -21.05 39.45 17.87
N ASN A 534 -20.57 40.70 17.83
CA ASN A 534 -19.16 40.97 17.63
C ASN A 534 -18.35 40.56 18.86
N TYR A 535 -17.05 40.36 18.66
CA TYR A 535 -16.15 39.91 19.73
C TYR A 535 -16.07 40.89 20.91
N ASP A 536 -16.23 42.19 20.65
CA ASP A 536 -16.27 43.26 21.64
C ASP A 536 -17.65 43.50 22.27
N GLY A 537 -18.68 42.78 21.80
CA GLY A 537 -20.06 42.94 22.26
C GLY A 537 -20.77 44.21 21.79
N ALA A 538 -20.18 44.98 20.86
CA ALA A 538 -20.73 46.23 20.35
C ALA A 538 -21.15 46.14 18.86
N PHE A 539 -21.91 47.13 18.40
CA PHE A 539 -22.31 47.28 16.99
C PHE A 539 -21.91 48.67 16.51
N HIS A 540 -21.24 48.74 15.36
CA HIS A 540 -20.59 49.96 14.87
C HIS A 540 -21.39 50.69 13.78
N GLY A 541 -22.58 50.20 13.41
CA GLY A 541 -23.39 50.81 12.36
C GLY A 541 -22.78 50.58 10.98
N ALA A 542 -22.66 51.63 10.16
CA ALA A 542 -22.13 51.48 8.80
C ALA A 542 -20.59 51.37 8.81
N VAL A 543 -20.07 50.22 8.39
CA VAL A 543 -18.62 49.94 8.32
C VAL A 543 -18.19 49.57 6.90
N HIS A 544 -16.99 49.99 6.50
CA HIS A 544 -16.44 49.61 5.20
C HIS A 544 -15.68 48.29 5.29
N PRO A 545 -15.70 47.42 4.25
CA PRO A 545 -14.98 46.14 4.22
C PRO A 545 -13.50 46.23 4.59
N ARG A 546 -12.82 47.32 4.20
CA ARG A 546 -11.40 47.54 4.51
C ARG A 546 -11.10 47.67 6.00
N PHE A 547 -12.09 48.06 6.79
CA PHE A 547 -11.99 48.18 8.25
C PHE A 547 -12.62 46.97 8.94
N ALA A 548 -13.65 46.37 8.35
CA ALA A 548 -14.36 45.21 8.92
C ALA A 548 -13.54 43.91 8.87
N LEU A 549 -12.59 43.78 7.94
CA LEU A 549 -11.71 42.61 7.83
C LEU A 549 -10.40 42.75 8.63
N GLY A 550 -9.99 43.99 8.91
CA GLY A 550 -8.66 44.36 9.44
C GLY A 550 -8.45 44.08 10.90
#